data_AF-A0A315B7F9-F1
#
_entry.id   AF-A0A315B7F9-F1
#
_cell.length_a   1.000
_cell.length_b   1.000
_cell.length_c   1.000
_cell.angle_alpha   90.00
_cell.angle_beta   90.00
_cell.angle_gamma   90.00
#
_symmetry.space_group_name_H-M   'P 1'
#
loop_
_entity.id
_entity.type
_entity.pdbx_description
1 polymer ?
#
loop_
_entity_poly.entity_id
_entity_poly.type
_entity_poly.pdbx_seq_one_letter_code
_entity_poly.pdbx_strand_id
1 'polypeptide(L)'
;MHIELQQAMQHLVSEQSLNLKEVSRFTPVDFRLGIQWLVAQDQPDLAQALAEAGLALYPLSEDILAISGLLAITREDWPLAVEILQDLVSIQVDRVQPMTYQMLARALACNLDVAEAHQVLETALQKWPNDATLIQERNAMAAAVQDAMPASTLTN
;
A
#
# COMPACT_ATOMS: atom_id res chain seq x y z
N MET A 1 -45.31 10.59 -1.38
CA MET A 1 -43.85 10.87 -1.30
C MET A 1 -42.99 9.68 -0.88
N HIS A 2 -43.30 8.89 0.17
CA HIS A 2 -42.48 7.69 0.52
C HIS A 2 -42.74 6.48 -0.37
N ILE A 3 -43.99 6.27 -0.79
CA ILE A 3 -44.39 5.11 -1.61
C ILE A 3 -43.81 5.19 -3.03
N GLU A 4 -43.72 6.40 -3.59
CA GLU A 4 -43.17 6.64 -4.93
C GLU A 4 -41.66 6.38 -5.00
N LEU A 5 -40.91 6.66 -3.93
CA LEU A 5 -39.47 6.38 -3.88
C LEU A 5 -39.21 4.86 -3.79
N GLN A 6 -40.00 4.13 -3.00
CA GLN A 6 -39.90 2.66 -2.92
C GLN A 6 -40.29 1.99 -4.23
N GLN A 7 -41.34 2.47 -4.89
CA GLN A 7 -41.76 1.96 -6.20
C GLN A 7 -40.74 2.30 -7.29
N ALA A 8 -40.19 3.52 -7.30
CA ALA A 8 -39.12 3.88 -8.21
C ALA A 8 -37.87 3.01 -8.01
N MET A 9 -37.48 2.70 -6.76
CA MET A 9 -36.38 1.77 -6.47
C MET A 9 -36.68 0.33 -6.89
N GLN A 10 -37.91 -0.15 -6.68
CA GLN A 10 -38.31 -1.49 -7.14
C GLN A 10 -38.34 -1.59 -8.68
N HIS A 11 -38.80 -0.54 -9.36
CA HIS A 11 -38.76 -0.45 -10.82
C HIS A 11 -37.33 -0.36 -11.35
N LEU A 12 -36.44 0.37 -10.66
CA LEU A 12 -35.02 0.42 -11.02
C LEU A 12 -34.38 -0.97 -10.93
N VAL A 13 -34.67 -1.73 -9.87
CA VAL A 13 -34.17 -3.10 -9.66
C VAL A 13 -34.79 -4.11 -10.63
N SER A 14 -36.01 -3.88 -11.13
CA SER A 14 -36.68 -4.80 -12.07
C SER A 14 -36.40 -4.49 -13.55
N GLU A 15 -36.24 -3.22 -13.91
CA GLU A 15 -36.05 -2.77 -15.30
C GLU A 15 -34.57 -2.61 -15.67
N GLN A 16 -33.73 -2.20 -14.70
CA GLN A 16 -32.31 -2.47 -14.78
C GLN A 16 -32.11 -3.79 -14.06
N SER A 17 -32.06 -4.88 -14.83
CA SER A 17 -31.11 -5.92 -14.47
C SER A 17 -29.73 -5.24 -14.48
N LEU A 18 -29.38 -4.57 -13.38
CA LEU A 18 -28.00 -4.40 -12.99
C LEU A 18 -27.51 -5.83 -12.91
N ASN A 19 -26.98 -6.30 -14.02
CA ASN A 19 -26.33 -7.57 -14.10
C ASN A 19 -25.12 -7.36 -13.21
N LEU A 20 -25.25 -7.65 -11.92
CA LEU A 20 -24.17 -7.50 -10.96
C LEU A 20 -22.94 -8.33 -11.39
N LYS A 21 -23.13 -9.30 -12.31
CA LYS A 21 -22.04 -10.01 -13.00
C LYS A 21 -21.31 -9.16 -14.05
N GLU A 22 -21.92 -8.12 -14.62
CA GLU A 22 -21.25 -7.13 -15.47
C GLU A 22 -20.57 -6.02 -14.64
N VAL A 23 -21.05 -5.76 -13.42
CA VAL A 23 -20.51 -4.73 -12.50
C VAL A 23 -19.13 -5.08 -11.94
N SER A 24 -18.65 -6.33 -12.07
CA SER A 24 -17.21 -6.56 -12.05
C SER A 24 -16.78 -7.74 -12.91
N ARG A 25 -16.67 -7.51 -14.23
CA ARG A 25 -15.92 -8.43 -15.11
C ARG A 25 -14.42 -8.46 -14.78
N PHE A 26 -13.92 -7.41 -14.14
CA PHE A 26 -12.49 -7.17 -13.95
C PHE A 26 -12.07 -7.71 -12.60
N THR A 27 -11.18 -8.69 -12.63
CA THR A 27 -10.59 -9.32 -11.45
C THR A 27 -9.50 -8.44 -10.85
N PRO A 28 -9.08 -8.69 -9.59
CA PRO A 28 -7.90 -8.01 -9.03
C PRO A 28 -6.65 -8.05 -9.94
N VAL A 29 -6.48 -9.15 -10.67
CA VAL A 29 -5.39 -9.29 -11.65
C VAL A 29 -5.53 -8.31 -12.81
N ASP A 30 -6.75 -8.08 -13.32
CA ASP A 30 -7.01 -7.12 -14.39
C ASP A 30 -6.67 -5.69 -13.94
N PHE A 31 -7.05 -5.32 -12.72
CA PHE A 31 -6.68 -4.04 -12.11
C PHE A 31 -5.16 -3.92 -11.99
N ARG A 32 -4.48 -4.93 -11.41
CA ARG A 32 -3.02 -4.92 -11.28
C ARG A 32 -2.31 -4.75 -12.63
N LEU A 33 -2.72 -5.50 -13.65
CA LEU A 33 -2.16 -5.38 -15.00
C LEU A 33 -2.45 -4.02 -15.62
N GLY A 34 -3.66 -3.49 -15.44
CA GLY A 34 -4.04 -2.15 -15.89
C GLY A 34 -3.19 -1.05 -15.25
N ILE A 35 -2.97 -1.10 -13.94
CA ILE A 35 -2.13 -0.15 -13.21
C ILE A 35 -0.69 -0.22 -13.73
N GLN A 36 -0.12 -1.43 -13.85
CA GLN A 36 1.22 -1.63 -14.39
C GLN A 36 1.36 -1.06 -15.81
N TRP A 37 0.36 -1.27 -16.66
CA TRP A 37 0.33 -0.70 -18.00
C TRP A 37 0.30 0.83 -17.98
N LEU A 38 -0.55 1.45 -17.14
CA LEU A 38 -0.63 2.91 -17.04
C LEU A 38 0.68 3.53 -16.53
N VAL A 39 1.34 2.91 -15.55
CA VAL A 39 2.68 3.32 -15.09
C VAL A 39 3.69 3.24 -16.24
N ALA A 40 3.67 2.16 -17.02
CA ALA A 40 4.58 2.00 -18.16
C ALA A 40 4.34 3.04 -19.28
N GLN A 41 3.14 3.61 -19.35
CA GLN A 41 2.77 4.68 -20.29
C GLN A 41 2.98 6.09 -19.72
N ASP A 42 3.62 6.21 -18.56
CA ASP A 42 3.84 7.49 -17.86
C ASP A 42 2.51 8.24 -17.59
N GLN A 43 1.48 7.49 -17.18
CA GLN A 43 0.16 8.01 -16.80
C GLN A 43 -0.11 7.83 -15.29
N PRO A 44 0.64 8.51 -14.41
CA PRO A 44 0.61 8.26 -12.97
C PRO A 44 -0.73 8.60 -12.30
N ASP A 45 -1.45 9.60 -12.80
CA ASP A 45 -2.76 9.98 -12.24
C ASP A 45 -3.86 8.98 -12.58
N LEU A 46 -3.83 8.43 -13.80
CA LEU A 46 -4.75 7.36 -14.20
C LEU A 46 -4.42 6.06 -13.48
N ALA A 47 -3.13 5.74 -13.33
CA ALA A 47 -2.69 4.59 -12.54
C ALA A 47 -3.22 4.68 -11.09
N GLN A 48 -3.14 5.87 -10.50
CA GLN A 48 -3.65 6.11 -9.14
C GLN A 48 -5.17 5.97 -9.06
N ALA A 49 -5.91 6.61 -9.96
CA ALA A 49 -7.37 6.49 -9.98
C ALA A 49 -7.81 5.02 -10.15
N LEU A 50 -7.09 4.24 -10.97
CA LEU A 50 -7.35 2.82 -11.13
C LEU A 50 -6.99 2.00 -9.89
N ALA A 51 -5.91 2.34 -9.19
CA ALA A 51 -5.53 1.73 -7.91
C ALA A 51 -6.58 1.99 -6.82
N GLU A 52 -7.05 3.23 -6.68
CA GLU A 52 -8.12 3.61 -5.75
C GLU A 52 -9.43 2.86 -6.04
N ALA A 53 -9.81 2.75 -7.32
CA ALA A 53 -10.96 1.94 -7.72
C ALA A 53 -10.75 0.46 -7.37
N GLY A 54 -9.54 -0.07 -7.58
CA GLY A 54 -9.16 -1.42 -7.20
C GLY A 54 -9.29 -1.66 -5.69
N LEU A 55 -8.79 -0.74 -4.86
CA LEU A 55 -8.89 -0.81 -3.40
C LEU A 55 -10.34 -0.75 -2.93
N ALA A 56 -11.18 0.09 -3.53
CA ALA A 56 -12.59 0.19 -3.18
C ALA A 56 -13.37 -1.10 -3.50
N LEU A 57 -13.03 -1.78 -4.60
CA LEU A 57 -13.70 -3.01 -5.02
C LEU A 57 -13.13 -4.27 -4.36
N TYR A 58 -11.83 -4.27 -4.04
CA TYR A 58 -11.08 -5.42 -3.55
C TYR A 58 -10.14 -5.03 -2.39
N PRO A 59 -10.67 -4.52 -1.27
CA PRO A 59 -9.86 -3.93 -0.20
C PRO A 59 -8.90 -4.90 0.48
N LEU A 60 -9.20 -6.21 0.44
CA LEU A 60 -8.39 -7.26 1.06
C LEU A 60 -7.58 -8.07 0.03
N SER A 61 -7.52 -7.64 -1.23
CA SER A 61 -6.76 -8.35 -2.25
C SER A 61 -5.28 -8.05 -2.11
N GLU A 62 -4.47 -9.10 -1.88
CA GLU A 62 -3.01 -8.98 -1.83
C GLU A 62 -2.42 -8.34 -3.09
N ASP A 63 -2.92 -8.70 -4.28
CA ASP A 63 -2.48 -8.15 -5.56
C ASP A 63 -2.70 -6.63 -5.63
N ILE A 64 -3.86 -6.17 -5.16
CA ILE A 64 -4.24 -4.75 -5.18
C ILE A 64 -3.46 -3.98 -4.14
N LEU A 65 -3.35 -4.49 -2.91
CA LEU A 65 -2.56 -3.86 -1.86
C LEU A 65 -1.08 -3.77 -2.26
N ALA A 66 -0.51 -4.82 -2.85
CA ALA A 66 0.89 -4.81 -3.29
C ALA A 66 1.16 -3.75 -4.36
N ILE A 67 0.34 -3.67 -5.42
CA ILE A 67 0.56 -2.68 -6.49
C ILE A 67 0.23 -1.26 -6.04
N SER A 68 -0.81 -1.08 -5.23
CA SER A 68 -1.22 0.24 -4.74
C SER A 68 -0.22 0.78 -3.71
N GLY A 69 0.32 -0.08 -2.84
CA GLY A 69 1.36 0.29 -1.88
C GLY A 69 2.65 0.71 -2.60
N LEU A 70 3.04 -0.01 -3.66
CA LEU A 70 4.18 0.40 -4.49
C LEU A 70 3.94 1.76 -5.17
N LEU A 71 2.72 2.00 -5.69
CA LEU A 71 2.37 3.28 -6.32
C LEU A 71 2.36 4.43 -5.32
N ALA A 72 1.88 4.21 -4.10
CA ALA A 72 1.92 5.20 -3.03
C ALA A 72 3.38 5.56 -2.67
N ILE A 73 4.25 4.55 -2.56
CA ILE A 73 5.70 4.76 -2.34
C ILE A 73 6.33 5.60 -3.47
N THR A 74 6.06 5.30 -4.75
CA THR A 74 6.67 6.05 -5.86
C THR A 74 6.15 7.47 -5.97
N ARG A 75 4.96 7.75 -5.44
CA ARG A 75 4.36 9.07 -5.36
C ARG A 75 4.72 9.82 -4.06
N GLU A 76 5.53 9.21 -3.20
CA GLU A 76 5.87 9.75 -1.88
C GLU A 76 4.64 10.01 -0.99
N ASP A 77 3.55 9.29 -1.23
CA ASP A 77 2.36 9.31 -0.38
C ASP A 77 2.58 8.35 0.80
N TRP A 78 3.46 8.78 1.71
CA TRP A 78 3.91 7.96 2.84
C TRP A 78 2.77 7.52 3.76
N PRO A 79 1.79 8.38 4.13
CA PRO A 79 0.66 7.95 4.96
C PRO A 79 -0.13 6.81 4.31
N LEU A 80 -0.46 6.94 3.03
CA LEU A 80 -1.21 5.91 2.31
C LEU A 80 -0.37 4.63 2.14
N ALA A 81 0.93 4.76 1.85
CA ALA A 81 1.82 3.63 1.74
C ALA A 81 1.91 2.84 3.06
N VAL A 82 1.98 3.52 4.21
CA VAL A 82 1.99 2.89 5.53
C VAL A 82 0.71 2.08 5.75
N GLU A 83 -0.46 2.69 5.53
CA GLU A 83 -1.76 2.02 5.70
C GLU A 83 -1.84 0.74 4.83
N ILE A 84 -1.57 0.87 3.54
CA ILE A 84 -1.66 -0.25 2.59
C ILE A 84 -0.66 -1.36 2.92
N LEU A 85 0.58 -1.01 3.30
CA LEU A 85 1.61 -2.00 3.60
C LEU A 85 1.34 -2.70 4.94
N GLN A 86 0.78 -2.01 5.94
CA GLN A 86 0.33 -2.64 7.19
C GLN A 86 -0.81 -3.64 6.95
N ASP A 87 -1.78 -3.28 6.10
CA ASP A 87 -2.86 -4.19 5.68
C ASP A 87 -2.31 -5.41 4.94
N LEU A 88 -1.36 -5.19 4.02
CA LEU A 88 -0.71 -6.27 3.28
C LEU A 88 0.03 -7.24 4.21
N VAL A 89 0.79 -6.71 5.18
CA VAL A 89 1.48 -7.52 6.20
C VAL A 89 0.47 -8.34 7.00
N SER A 90 -0.64 -7.72 7.41
CA SER A 90 -1.69 -8.34 8.20
C SER A 90 -2.42 -9.46 7.45
N ILE A 91 -2.60 -9.33 6.13
CA ILE A 91 -3.26 -10.34 5.30
C ILE A 91 -2.31 -11.50 4.96
N GLN A 92 -1.05 -11.20 4.69
CA GLN A 92 -0.07 -12.21 4.28
C GLN A 92 0.44 -13.07 5.44
N VAL A 93 0.51 -12.51 6.66
CA VAL A 93 0.94 -13.19 7.90
C VAL A 93 2.26 -13.95 7.70
N ASP A 94 2.22 -15.28 7.55
CA ASP A 94 3.41 -16.11 7.39
C ASP A 94 4.06 -15.99 6.01
N ARG A 95 3.28 -15.58 4.99
CA ARG A 95 3.71 -15.43 3.60
C ARG A 95 4.40 -14.11 3.30
N VAL A 96 4.38 -13.14 4.23
CA VAL A 96 5.00 -11.83 4.06
C VAL A 96 6.46 -12.03 3.69
N GLN A 97 6.93 -11.26 2.70
CA GLN A 97 8.33 -11.29 2.26
C GLN A 97 9.14 -10.20 2.97
N PRO A 98 10.46 -10.38 3.15
CA PRO A 98 11.33 -9.36 3.76
C PRO A 98 11.22 -7.98 3.09
N MET A 99 11.05 -7.95 1.76
CA MET A 99 10.87 -6.71 1.00
C MET A 99 9.66 -5.90 1.46
N THR A 100 8.54 -6.53 1.81
CA THR A 100 7.34 -5.82 2.29
C THR A 100 7.62 -5.11 3.61
N TYR A 101 8.34 -5.76 4.54
CA TYR A 101 8.78 -5.14 5.79
C TYR A 101 9.77 -4.00 5.56
N GLN A 102 10.70 -4.17 4.61
CA GLN A 102 11.63 -3.10 4.22
C GLN A 102 10.89 -1.87 3.69
N MET A 103 9.93 -2.07 2.78
CA MET A 103 9.12 -0.98 2.23
C MET A 103 8.28 -0.30 3.31
N LEU A 104 7.65 -1.05 4.21
CA LEU A 104 6.86 -0.49 5.31
C LEU A 104 7.72 0.35 6.26
N ALA A 105 8.87 -0.18 6.66
CA ALA A 105 9.78 0.57 7.54
C ALA A 105 10.28 1.86 6.87
N ARG A 106 10.57 1.82 5.57
CA ARG A 106 10.94 3.01 4.81
C ARG A 106 9.79 4.03 4.76
N ALA A 107 8.57 3.57 4.48
CA ALA A 107 7.38 4.42 4.46
C ALA A 107 7.17 5.12 5.81
N LEU A 108 7.27 4.38 6.92
CA LEU A 108 7.18 4.91 8.28
C LEU A 108 8.27 5.95 8.57
N ALA A 109 9.53 5.66 8.22
CA ALA A 109 10.63 6.59 8.42
C ALA A 109 10.43 7.89 7.61
N CYS A 110 9.99 7.77 6.35
CA CYS A 110 9.65 8.92 5.51
C CYS A 110 8.40 9.68 6.01
N ASN A 111 7.48 8.99 6.68
CA ASN A 111 6.35 9.60 7.39
C ASN A 111 6.73 10.20 8.76
N LEU A 112 8.03 10.23 9.10
CA LEU A 112 8.59 10.71 10.37
C LEU A 112 8.29 9.83 11.59
N ASP A 113 7.73 8.63 11.39
CA ASP A 113 7.46 7.63 12.43
C ASP A 113 8.65 6.68 12.64
N VAL A 114 9.83 7.27 12.88
CA VAL A 114 11.11 6.54 12.94
C VAL A 114 11.13 5.46 14.03
N ALA A 115 10.44 5.68 15.15
CA ALA A 115 10.35 4.68 16.22
C ALA A 115 9.62 3.40 15.76
N GLU A 116 8.51 3.55 15.05
CA GLU A 116 7.76 2.42 14.51
C GLU A 116 8.54 1.74 13.36
N ALA A 117 9.19 2.53 12.50
CA ALA A 117 10.06 2.01 11.45
C ALA A 117 11.14 1.06 12.00
N HIS A 118 11.80 1.43 13.09
CA HIS A 118 12.78 0.57 13.77
C HIS A 118 12.12 -0.69 14.33
N GLN A 119 10.97 -0.57 15.00
CA GLN A 119 10.27 -1.73 15.56
C GLN A 119 9.86 -2.73 14.47
N VAL A 120 9.38 -2.25 13.32
CA VAL A 120 9.02 -3.07 12.15
C VAL A 120 10.25 -3.83 11.64
N LEU A 121 11.40 -3.16 11.48
CA LEU A 121 12.64 -3.81 11.05
C LEU A 121 13.17 -4.83 12.05
N GLU A 122 13.16 -4.52 13.35
CA GLU A 122 13.63 -5.45 14.36
C GLU A 122 12.74 -6.71 14.42
N THR A 123 11.42 -6.53 14.29
CA THR A 123 10.47 -7.66 14.18
C THR A 123 10.76 -8.51 12.95
N ALA A 124 11.00 -7.86 11.80
CA ALA A 124 11.35 -8.57 10.58
C ALA A 124 12.69 -9.32 10.70
N LEU A 125 13.71 -8.70 11.30
CA LEU A 125 15.04 -9.30 11.51
C LEU A 125 15.00 -10.44 12.54
N GLN A 126 14.06 -10.48 13.49
CA GLN A 126 13.86 -11.67 14.31
C GLN A 126 13.41 -12.88 13.48
N LYS A 127 12.57 -12.65 12.46
CA LYS A 127 12.10 -13.70 11.54
C LYS A 127 13.13 -14.04 10.46
N TRP A 128 13.90 -13.06 9.99
CA TRP A 128 14.95 -13.23 8.98
C TRP A 128 16.27 -12.56 9.40
N PRO A 129 17.03 -13.15 10.34
CA PRO A 129 18.20 -12.51 10.93
C PRO A 129 19.34 -12.18 9.97
N ASN A 130 19.42 -12.90 8.85
CA ASN A 130 20.51 -12.81 7.88
C ASN A 130 20.06 -12.25 6.52
N ASP A 131 18.85 -11.68 6.44
CA ASP A 131 18.35 -11.12 5.17
C ASP A 131 19.08 -9.82 4.83
N ALA A 132 19.71 -9.80 3.66
CA ALA A 132 20.53 -8.67 3.22
C ALA A 132 19.71 -7.38 3.05
N THR A 133 18.45 -7.50 2.60
CA THR A 133 17.57 -6.34 2.35
C THR A 133 17.23 -5.64 3.66
N LEU A 134 16.84 -6.40 4.69
CA LEU A 134 16.50 -5.86 6.00
C LEU A 134 17.73 -5.29 6.73
N ILE A 135 18.88 -5.98 6.66
CA ILE A 135 20.13 -5.50 7.25
C ILE A 135 20.57 -4.19 6.60
N GLN A 136 20.49 -4.11 5.26
CA GLN A 136 20.83 -2.89 4.52
C GLN A 136 19.92 -1.74 4.93
N GLU A 137 18.61 -1.97 5.05
CA GLU A 137 17.65 -0.94 5.44
C GLU A 137 17.93 -0.39 6.84
N ARG A 138 18.13 -1.28 7.82
CA ARG A 138 18.45 -0.90 9.20
C ARG A 138 19.72 -0.04 9.25
N ASN A 139 20.75 -0.43 8.50
CA ASN A 139 22.00 0.31 8.44
C ASN A 139 21.82 1.69 7.78
N ALA A 140 21.01 1.78 6.72
CA ALA A 140 20.71 3.04 6.05
C ALA A 140 19.96 4.01 6.97
N MET A 141 18.98 3.53 7.74
CA MET A 141 18.27 4.35 8.74
C MET A 141 19.20 4.85 9.85
N ALA A 142 20.09 3.99 10.35
CA ALA A 142 21.07 4.40 11.37
C ALA A 142 22.02 5.50 10.85
N ALA A 143 22.46 5.40 9.59
CA ALA A 143 23.28 6.43 8.97
C ALA A 143 22.53 7.77 8.83
N ALA A 144 21.26 7.74 8.39
CA ALA A 144 20.45 8.95 8.25
C ALA A 144 20.27 9.71 9.57
N VAL A 145 20.10 9.01 10.69
CA VAL A 145 20.02 9.62 12.03
C VAL A 145 21.35 10.27 12.42
N GLN A 146 22.47 9.61 12.14
CA GLN A 146 23.81 10.13 12.43
C GLN A 146 24.15 11.39 11.62
N ASP A 147 23.71 11.45 10.36
CA ASP A 147 23.90 12.62 9.50
C ASP A 147 22.98 13.79 9.88
N ALA A 148 21.75 13.50 10.34
CA ALA A 148 20.81 14.51 10.82
C ALA A 148 21.21 15.11 12.18
N MET A 149 21.96 14.34 12.98
CA MET A 149 22.56 14.79 14.24
C MET A 149 24.09 14.71 14.16
N PRO A 150 24.76 15.62 13.41
CA PRO A 150 26.20 15.69 13.49
C PRO A 150 26.54 16.01 14.93
N ALA A 151 27.19 15.07 15.62
CA ALA A 151 27.62 15.25 16.98
C ALA A 151 28.31 16.62 17.06
N SER A 152 27.77 17.55 17.87
CA SER A 152 28.47 18.77 18.19
C SER A 152 29.79 18.33 18.82
N THR A 153 30.85 18.39 18.03
CA THR A 153 32.21 18.26 18.49
C THR A 153 32.49 19.47 19.37
N LEU A 154 32.00 19.40 20.61
CA LEU A 154 32.46 20.24 21.71
C LEU A 154 33.87 19.74 22.05
N THR A 155 34.83 20.15 21.23
CA THR A 155 36.23 20.25 21.66
C THR A 155 36.31 21.35 22.70
N ASN A 156 36.48 20.98 23.97
CA ASN A 156 37.08 21.81 25.01
C ASN A 156 38.11 20.97 25.76
#